data_AF-A0A928QU85-F1
#
_entry.id   AF-A0A928QU85-F1
#
_cell.length_a   1.000
_cell.length_b   1.000
_cell.length_c   1.000
_cell.angle_alpha   90.00
_cell.angle_beta   90.00
_cell.angle_gamma   90.00
#
_symmetry.space_group_name_H-M   'P 1'
#
loop_
_entity.id
_entity.type
_entity.pdbx_description
1 polymer ?
#
loop_
_entity_poly.entity_id
_entity_poly.type
_entity_poly.pdbx_seq_one_letter_code
_entity_poly.pdbx_strand_id
1 'polypeptide(L)'
;MKKSSFVALIMGTVSGVLFALGMCMALLPEWDAFTEGIIFGAVGIVLGIVTALVWCRMENKKLPKLNGKNVLRILYAVVGVLVLGLGMCMCLVWQQIIWGTLVGLLGIIMLIALIPMIKGIK
;
A
#
# COMPACT_ATOMS: atom_id res chain seq x y z
N MET A 1 -21.62 8.99 6.79
CA MET A 1 -20.97 7.85 6.08
C MET A 1 -21.85 6.62 6.18
N LYS A 2 -21.97 5.80 5.13
CA LYS A 2 -22.67 4.51 5.24
C LYS A 2 -21.89 3.60 6.20
N LYS A 3 -22.58 2.89 7.12
CA LYS A 3 -21.94 1.96 8.08
C LYS A 3 -21.00 0.97 7.38
N SER A 4 -21.34 0.55 6.17
CA SER A 4 -20.55 -0.36 5.33
C SER A 4 -19.16 0.16 4.97
N SER A 5 -19.00 1.47 4.70
CA SER A 5 -17.70 2.05 4.37
C SER A 5 -16.78 2.17 5.59
N PHE A 6 -17.36 2.34 6.78
CA PHE A 6 -16.58 2.39 8.02
C PHE A 6 -16.01 1.02 8.39
N VAL A 7 -16.81 -0.05 8.25
CA VAL A 7 -16.33 -1.43 8.46
C VAL A 7 -15.25 -1.81 7.45
N ALA A 8 -15.43 -1.45 6.17
CA ALA A 8 -14.42 -1.68 5.14
C ALA A 8 -13.11 -0.91 5.40
N LEU A 9 -13.21 0.32 5.92
CA LEU A 9 -12.04 1.11 6.31
C LEU A 9 -11.28 0.42 7.44
N ILE A 10 -11.96 0.03 8.52
CA ILE A 10 -11.32 -0.64 9.67
C ILE A 10 -10.68 -1.96 9.26
N MET A 11 -11.43 -2.85 8.59
CA MET A 11 -10.88 -4.13 8.14
C MET A 11 -9.74 -3.95 7.14
N GLY A 12 -9.84 -2.94 6.27
CA GLY A 12 -8.78 -2.57 5.33
C GLY A 12 -7.51 -2.13 6.06
N THR A 13 -7.62 -1.22 7.03
CA THR A 13 -6.48 -0.76 7.82
C THR A 13 -5.83 -1.90 8.60
N VAL A 14 -6.62 -2.76 9.26
CA VAL A 14 -6.11 -3.93 9.99
C VAL A 14 -5.36 -4.88 9.04
N SER A 15 -5.93 -5.18 7.87
CA SER A 15 -5.25 -6.02 6.87
C SER A 15 -3.95 -5.42 6.36
N GLY A 16 -3.92 -4.09 6.13
CA GLY A 16 -2.74 -3.38 5.67
C GLY A 16 -1.62 -3.34 6.70
N VAL A 17 -1.95 -3.15 7.98
CA VAL A 17 -0.98 -3.18 9.07
C VAL A 17 -0.40 -4.59 9.24
N LEU A 18 -1.24 -5.63 9.22
CA LEU A 18 -0.77 -7.02 9.30
C LEU A 18 0.14 -7.38 8.12
N PHE A 19 -0.21 -6.94 6.91
CA PHE A 19 0.62 -7.16 5.73
C PHE A 19 1.97 -6.44 5.84
N ALA A 20 1.97 -5.17 6.25
CA ALA A 20 3.20 -4.41 6.42
C ALA A 20 4.12 -5.02 7.48
N LEU A 21 3.57 -5.44 8.62
CA LEU A 21 4.33 -6.13 9.68
C LEU A 21 4.89 -7.47 9.19
N GLY A 22 4.11 -8.27 8.46
CA GLY A 22 4.58 -9.52 7.87
C GLY A 22 5.74 -9.31 6.90
N MET A 23 5.67 -8.28 6.05
CA MET A 23 6.78 -7.91 5.17
C MET A 23 8.03 -7.50 5.95
N CYS A 24 7.90 -6.70 7.02
CA CYS A 24 9.03 -6.30 7.84
C CYS A 24 9.68 -7.51 8.56
N MET A 25 8.88 -8.42 9.13
CA MET A 25 9.38 -9.64 9.77
C MET A 25 10.09 -10.59 8.80
N ALA A 26 9.67 -10.61 7.53
CA ALA A 26 10.32 -11.41 6.49
C ALA A 26 11.60 -10.78 5.93
N LEU A 27 11.72 -9.44 5.94
CA LEU A 27 12.89 -8.76 5.35
C LEU A 27 14.01 -8.47 6.36
N LEU A 28 13.71 -8.41 7.67
CA LEU A 28 14.71 -8.14 8.70
C LEU A 28 15.36 -9.45 9.17
N PRO A 29 16.62 -9.74 8.77
CA PRO A 29 17.29 -10.98 9.15
C PRO A 29 17.60 -11.04 10.65
N GLU A 30 17.56 -9.91 11.37
CA GLU A 30 17.84 -9.90 12.83
C GLU A 30 16.73 -10.55 13.66
N TRP A 31 15.53 -10.75 13.10
CA TRP A 31 14.39 -11.32 13.81
C TRP A 31 14.31 -12.85 13.71
N ASP A 32 15.09 -13.48 12.81
CA ASP A 32 15.07 -14.93 12.49
C ASP A 32 13.67 -15.52 12.21
N ALA A 33 12.66 -14.65 12.04
CA ALA A 33 11.25 -14.99 11.96
C ALA A 33 10.74 -15.02 10.50
N PHE A 34 11.60 -15.40 9.55
CA PHE A 34 11.30 -15.38 8.11
C PHE A 34 10.04 -16.19 7.77
N THR A 35 9.95 -17.41 8.31
CA THR A 35 8.79 -18.29 8.11
C THR A 35 7.51 -17.68 8.68
N GLU A 36 7.59 -17.08 9.87
CA GLU A 36 6.44 -16.43 10.51
C GLU A 36 6.02 -15.17 9.76
N GLY A 37 6.98 -14.36 9.29
CA GLY A 37 6.74 -13.16 8.48
C GLY A 37 5.99 -13.48 7.18
N ILE A 38 6.35 -14.57 6.49
CA ILE A 38 5.60 -15.04 5.31
C ILE A 38 4.17 -15.42 5.68
N ILE A 39 3.97 -16.13 6.79
CA ILE A 39 2.64 -16.54 7.24
C ILE A 39 1.78 -15.31 7.56
N PHE A 40 2.30 -14.36 8.35
CA PHE A 40 1.59 -13.12 8.68
C PHE A 40 1.32 -12.25 7.45
N GLY A 41 2.28 -12.16 6.53
CA GLY A 41 2.12 -11.47 5.25
C GLY A 41 1.03 -12.12 4.39
N ALA A 42 1.02 -13.45 4.27
CA ALA A 42 0.00 -14.20 3.56
C ALA A 42 -1.39 -13.99 4.17
N VAL A 43 -1.51 -14.05 5.50
CA VAL A 43 -2.75 -13.76 6.23
C VAL A 43 -3.21 -12.32 5.96
N GLY A 44 -2.29 -11.35 5.96
CA GLY A 44 -2.58 -9.95 5.62
C GLY A 44 -3.15 -9.79 4.21
N ILE A 45 -2.56 -10.45 3.20
CA ILE A 45 -3.08 -10.46 1.82
C ILE A 45 -4.47 -11.10 1.78
N VAL A 46 -4.64 -12.28 2.39
CA VAL A 46 -5.92 -12.99 2.41
C VAL A 46 -7.01 -12.13 3.04
N LEU A 47 -6.73 -11.48 4.17
CA LEU A 47 -7.65 -10.54 4.81
C LEU A 47 -7.95 -9.32 3.92
N GLY A 48 -6.96 -8.81 3.20
CA GLY A 48 -7.14 -7.73 2.23
C GLY A 48 -8.09 -8.13 1.10
N ILE A 49 -7.94 -9.34 0.55
CA ILE A 49 -8.81 -9.89 -0.49
C ILE A 49 -10.23 -10.10 0.04
N VAL A 50 -10.38 -10.67 1.25
CA VAL A 50 -11.68 -10.84 1.91
C VAL A 50 -12.35 -9.50 2.13
N THR A 51 -11.60 -8.49 2.59
CA THR A 51 -12.13 -7.13 2.78
C THR A 51 -12.60 -6.52 1.45
N ALA A 52 -11.82 -6.68 0.38
CA ALA A 52 -12.20 -6.21 -0.95
C ALA A 52 -13.47 -6.92 -1.48
N LEU A 53 -13.60 -8.23 -1.25
CA LEU A 53 -14.79 -9.00 -1.60
C LEU A 53 -16.02 -8.57 -0.79
N VAL A 54 -15.88 -8.43 0.54
CA VAL A 54 -16.95 -7.96 1.42
C VAL A 54 -17.42 -6.57 1.01
N TRP A 55 -16.49 -5.68 0.68
CA TRP A 55 -16.82 -4.35 0.18
C TRP A 55 -17.54 -4.40 -1.18
N CYS A 56 -17.06 -5.19 -2.15
CA CYS A 56 -17.73 -5.37 -3.44
C CYS A 56 -19.15 -5.93 -3.27
N ARG A 57 -19.34 -6.88 -2.35
CA ARG A 57 -20.64 -7.47 -2.03
C ARG A 57 -21.58 -6.46 -1.38
N MET A 58 -21.11 -5.68 -0.41
CA MET A 58 -21.93 -4.69 0.29
C MET A 58 -22.34 -3.53 -0.61
N GLU A 59 -21.51 -3.14 -1.58
CA GLU A 59 -21.82 -2.01 -2.45
C GLU A 59 -22.55 -2.40 -3.74
N ASN A 60 -22.80 -3.70 -3.98
CA ASN A 60 -23.37 -4.25 -5.24
C ASN A 60 -22.69 -3.69 -6.51
N LYS A 61 -21.45 -3.22 -6.37
CA LYS A 61 -20.65 -2.69 -7.47
C LYS A 61 -19.88 -3.85 -8.08
N LYS A 62 -19.85 -3.91 -9.41
CA LYS A 62 -18.98 -4.84 -10.14
C LYS A 62 -17.53 -4.59 -9.73
N LEU A 63 -16.75 -5.66 -9.65
CA LEU A 63 -15.29 -5.62 -9.51
C LEU A 63 -14.73 -4.48 -10.36
N PRO A 64 -13.78 -3.68 -9.84
CA PRO A 64 -13.25 -2.53 -10.56
C PRO A 64 -12.89 -2.96 -11.98
N LYS A 65 -13.61 -2.43 -12.98
CA LYS A 65 -13.29 -2.73 -14.37
C LYS A 65 -11.83 -2.36 -14.57
N LEU A 66 -11.01 -3.34 -14.95
CA LEU A 66 -9.62 -3.16 -15.34
C LEU A 66 -9.60 -2.40 -16.67
N ASN A 67 -9.85 -1.09 -16.57
CA ASN A 67 -9.69 -0.15 -17.66
C ASN A 67 -8.22 0.28 -17.69
N GLY A 68 -7.65 0.48 -18.88
CA GLY A 68 -6.25 0.92 -19.02
C GLY A 68 -5.89 2.12 -18.15
N LYS A 69 -6.83 3.06 -17.95
CA LYS A 69 -6.64 4.21 -17.04
C LYS A 69 -6.49 3.80 -15.57
N ASN A 70 -7.21 2.79 -15.10
CA ASN A 70 -7.09 2.30 -13.72
C ASN A 70 -5.79 1.52 -13.52
N VAL A 71 -5.39 0.71 -14.50
CA VAL A 71 -4.10 0.00 -14.47
C VAL A 71 -2.94 1.00 -14.41
N LEU A 72 -2.99 2.06 -15.21
CA LEU A 72 -1.97 3.12 -15.19
C LEU A 72 -1.86 3.80 -13.82
N ARG A 73 -3.01 4.08 -13.17
CA ARG A 73 -3.05 4.65 -11.82
C ARG A 73 -2.45 3.71 -10.78
N ILE A 74 -2.76 2.42 -10.83
CA ILE A 74 -2.20 1.42 -9.91
C ILE A 74 -0.69 1.33 -10.10
N LEU A 75 -0.22 1.25 -11.36
CA LEU A 75 1.21 1.19 -11.66
C LEU A 75 1.94 2.43 -11.15
N TYR A 76 1.37 3.62 -11.37
CA TYR A 76 1.94 4.87 -10.87
C TYR A 76 1.97 4.92 -9.34
N ALA A 77 0.95 4.38 -8.65
CA ALA A 77 0.95 4.28 -7.20
C ALA A 77 2.06 3.35 -6.69
N VAL A 78 2.27 2.20 -7.35
CA VAL A 78 3.34 1.26 -7.02
C VAL A 78 4.72 1.91 -7.19
N VAL A 79 4.94 2.63 -8.29
CA VAL A 79 6.19 3.37 -8.52
C VAL A 79 6.39 4.44 -7.43
N GLY A 80 5.35 5.20 -7.08
CA GLY A 80 5.44 6.22 -6.02
C GLY A 80 5.80 5.65 -4.64
N VAL A 81 5.19 4.53 -4.24
CA VAL A 81 5.52 3.84 -2.97
C VAL A 81 6.95 3.29 -2.99
N LEU A 82 7.40 2.72 -4.12
CA LEU A 82 8.77 2.22 -4.26
C LEU A 82 9.79 3.34 -4.15
N VAL A 83 9.57 4.48 -4.83
CA VAL A 83 10.46 5.65 -4.75
C VAL A 83 10.53 6.19 -3.32
N LEU A 84 9.39 6.26 -2.62
CA LEU A 84 9.34 6.67 -1.22
C LEU A 84 10.09 5.67 -0.31
N GLY A 85 9.91 4.36 -0.52
CA GLY A 85 10.63 3.30 0.17
C GLY A 85 12.15 3.39 -0.02
N LEU A 86 12.60 3.59 -1.26
CA LEU A 86 14.02 3.77 -1.60
C LEU A 86 14.60 5.01 -0.91
N GLY A 87 13.86 6.12 -0.85
CA GLY A 87 14.28 7.32 -0.12
C GLY A 87 14.51 7.04 1.38
N MET A 88 13.61 6.28 2.02
CA MET A 88 13.77 5.87 3.42
C MET A 88 14.99 4.94 3.62
N CYS A 89 15.19 3.97 2.72
CA CYS A 89 16.36 3.09 2.76
C CYS A 89 17.68 3.86 2.59
N MET A 90 17.72 4.89 1.73
CA MET A 90 18.90 5.76 1.55
C MET A 90 19.26 6.57 2.78
N CYS A 91 18.27 7.04 3.54
CA CYS A 91 18.52 7.73 4.81
C CYS A 91 19.04 6.79 5.90
N LEU A 92 18.43 5.61 6.04
CA LEU A 92 18.68 4.69 7.16
C LEU A 92 19.89 3.78 6.96
N VAL A 93 20.07 3.22 5.75
CA VAL A 93 21.11 2.22 5.46
C VAL A 93 22.38 2.89 4.93
N TRP A 94 22.24 3.84 4.01
CA TRP A 94 23.38 4.46 3.33
C TRP A 94 23.85 5.79 3.94
N GLN A 95 23.21 6.28 5.02
CA GLN A 95 23.55 7.56 5.70
C GLN A 95 23.61 8.79 4.75
N GLN A 96 23.02 8.68 3.55
CA GLN A 96 22.95 9.76 2.56
C GLN A 96 21.69 10.58 2.79
N ILE A 97 21.63 11.28 3.93
CA ILE A 97 20.43 12.01 4.40
C ILE A 97 19.91 13.00 3.34
N ILE A 98 20.82 13.71 2.65
CA ILE A 98 20.46 14.74 1.66
C ILE A 98 19.76 14.10 0.44
N TRP A 99 20.39 13.10 -0.16
CA TRP A 99 19.84 12.41 -1.33
C TRP A 99 18.60 11.59 -1.00
N GLY A 100 18.58 10.91 0.15
CA GLY A 100 17.41 10.16 0.60
C GLY A 100 16.18 11.05 0.86
N THR A 101 16.39 12.24 1.44
CA THR A 101 15.30 13.21 1.64
C THR A 101 14.76 13.75 0.31
N LEU A 102 15.63 14.05 -0.65
CA LEU A 102 15.21 14.51 -1.99
C LEU A 102 14.38 13.45 -2.72
N VAL A 103 14.85 12.19 -2.73
CA VAL A 103 14.13 11.08 -3.37
C VAL A 103 12.82 10.78 -2.62
N GLY A 104 12.84 10.80 -1.29
CA GLY A 104 11.65 10.63 -0.46
C GLY A 104 10.60 11.72 -0.72
N LEU A 105 11.01 12.99 -0.78
CA LEU A 105 10.13 14.12 -1.11
C LEU A 105 9.52 13.95 -2.51
N LEU A 106 10.33 13.53 -3.48
CA LEU A 106 9.88 13.27 -4.84
C LEU A 106 8.83 12.14 -4.87
N GLY A 107 9.04 11.07 -4.09
CA GLY A 107 8.05 10.00 -3.89
C GLY A 107 6.73 10.50 -3.29
N ILE A 108 6.78 11.38 -2.29
CA ILE A 108 5.57 12.00 -1.70
C ILE A 108 4.82 12.83 -2.75
N ILE A 109 5.53 13.69 -3.50
CA ILE A 109 4.93 14.51 -4.57
C ILE A 109 4.26 13.60 -5.61
N MET A 110 4.92 12.51 -5.99
CA MET A 110 4.39 11.52 -6.92
C MET A 110 3.09 10.90 -6.39
N LEU A 111 3.05 10.51 -5.12
CA LEU A 111 1.84 9.97 -4.47
C LEU A 111 0.71 10.99 -4.35
N ILE A 112 1.01 12.26 -4.04
CA ILE A 112 0.01 13.32 -3.98
C ILE A 112 -0.58 13.58 -5.36
N ALA A 113 0.23 13.55 -6.42
CA ALA A 113 -0.22 13.70 -7.81
C ALA A 113 -1.18 12.58 -8.27
N LEU A 114 -1.24 11.45 -7.56
CA LEU A 114 -2.24 10.40 -7.81
C LEU A 114 -3.66 10.86 -7.44
N ILE A 115 -3.83 11.72 -6.43
CA ILE A 115 -5.13 12.24 -5.98
C ILE A 115 -5.88 12.99 -7.10
N PRO A 116 -5.30 14.03 -7.76
CA PRO A 116 -5.94 14.71 -8.88
C PRO A 116 -6.13 13.77 -10.08
N MET A 117 -5.24 12.79 -10.28
CA MET A 117 -5.39 11.80 -11.35
C MET A 117 -6.59 10.87 -11.12
N ILE A 118 -6.93 10.54 -9.87
CA ILE A 118 -8.08 9.69 -9.52
C ILE A 118 -9.39 10.47 -9.54
N LYS A 119 -9.45 11.63 -8.88
CA LYS A 119 -10.67 12.42 -8.73
C LYS A 119 -11.02 13.24 -9.98
N GLY A 120 -10.06 13.42 -10.89
CA GLY A 120 -10.15 14.40 -11.97
C GLY A 120 -9.92 15.81 -11.41
N ILE A 121 -9.11 16.60 -12.09
CA ILE A 121 -8.95 18.02 -11.76
C ILE A 121 -10.30 18.68 -12.08
N LYS A 122 -10.98 19.19 -11.05
CA LYS A 122 -12.06 20.16 -11.19
C LYS A 122 -11.50 21.53 -10.89
#